data_AF-A0A0N4Y2R9-F1
#
_entry.id   AF-A0A0N4Y2R9-F1
#
_cell.length_a   1.000
_cell.length_b   1.000
_cell.length_c   1.000
_cell.angle_alpha   90.00
_cell.angle_beta   90.00
_cell.angle_gamma   90.00
#
_symmetry.space_group_name_H-M   'P 1'
#
loop_
_entity.id
_entity.type
_entity.pdbx_description
1 polymer ?
#
loop_
_entity_poly.entity_id
_entity_poly.type
_entity_poly.pdbx_seq_one_letter_code
_entity_poly.pdbx_strand_id
1 'polypeptide(L)'
;MGSKLFMKQDLIMCETDYRRLYGYRGICTGCRQVIPPYDMVMRVKNNLYHLKCFRCSVCSESFVVGERFRLHENQILCESDWRELRLFSQAAYNDRSLNQIARNLREMPDFQPVIFV
;
A
#
# COMPACT_ATOMS: atom_id res chain seq x y z
N MET A 1 35.63 -16.80 -1.17
CA MET A 1 34.28 -16.26 -1.45
C MET A 1 34.20 -15.98 -2.94
N GLY A 2 33.55 -16.85 -3.72
CA GLY A 2 33.53 -16.76 -5.17
C GLY A 2 32.53 -15.71 -5.66
N SER A 3 32.98 -14.72 -6.42
CA SER A 3 32.11 -13.75 -7.09
C SER A 3 31.40 -14.44 -8.25
N LYS A 4 30.05 -14.45 -8.24
CA LYS A 4 29.27 -14.93 -9.39
C LYS A 4 29.39 -13.93 -10.54
N LEU A 5 29.86 -14.39 -11.69
CA LEU A 5 29.92 -13.63 -12.93
C LEU A 5 28.77 -14.05 -13.83
N PHE A 6 28.12 -13.07 -14.44
CA PHE A 6 26.98 -13.27 -15.34
C PHE A 6 27.36 -12.71 -16.71
N MET A 7 27.06 -13.48 -17.77
CA MET A 7 27.33 -13.08 -19.15
C MET A 7 26.01 -12.84 -19.88
N LYS A 8 25.87 -11.70 -20.54
CA LYS A 8 24.71 -11.38 -21.40
C LYS A 8 25.09 -10.34 -22.44
N GLN A 9 24.73 -10.58 -23.71
CA GLN A 9 25.10 -9.73 -24.85
C GLN A 9 26.62 -9.45 -24.91
N ASP A 10 27.43 -10.50 -24.76
CA ASP A 10 28.90 -10.45 -24.76
C ASP A 10 29.55 -9.57 -23.67
N LEU A 11 28.77 -9.09 -22.70
CA LEU A 11 29.27 -8.38 -21.52
C LEU A 11 29.35 -9.32 -20.31
N ILE A 12 30.51 -9.35 -19.66
CA ILE A 12 30.71 -10.01 -18.36
C ILE A 12 30.44 -8.97 -17.27
N MET A 13 29.50 -9.29 -16.38
CA MET A 13 29.05 -8.41 -15.30
C MET A 13 29.07 -9.14 -13.96
N CYS A 14 29.23 -8.40 -12.87
CA CYS A 14 29.00 -8.93 -11.54
C CYS A 14 27.49 -9.14 -11.31
N GLU A 15 27.13 -9.92 -10.27
CA GLU A 15 25.74 -10.15 -9.90
C GLU A 15 24.94 -8.84 -9.71
N THR A 16 25.58 -7.84 -9.10
CA THR A 16 24.98 -6.53 -8.83
C THR A 16 24.63 -5.79 -10.12
N ASP A 17 25.56 -5.74 -11.08
CA ASP A 17 25.35 -5.06 -12.36
C ASP A 17 24.34 -5.80 -13.23
N TYR A 18 24.40 -7.14 -13.22
CA TYR A 18 23.41 -7.95 -13.91
C TYR A 18 22.00 -7.69 -13.37
N ARG A 19 21.81 -7.66 -12.04
CA ARG A 19 20.53 -7.28 -11.43
C ARG A 19 20.15 -5.84 -11.72
N ARG A 20 21.10 -4.90 -11.73
CA ARG A 20 20.83 -3.49 -12.02
C ARG A 20 20.29 -3.28 -13.43
N LEU A 21 20.87 -3.97 -14.41
CA LEU A 21 20.54 -3.82 -15.83
C LEU A 21 19.34 -4.69 -16.23
N TYR A 22 19.27 -5.92 -15.73
CA TYR A 22 18.32 -6.94 -16.19
C TYR A 22 17.42 -7.51 -15.09
N GLY A 23 17.52 -7.02 -13.86
CA GLY A 23 16.64 -7.44 -12.77
C GLY A 23 15.22 -6.95 -12.96
N TYR A 24 14.29 -7.62 -12.27
CA TYR A 24 12.87 -7.30 -12.32
C TYR A 24 12.61 -5.91 -11.73
N ARG A 25 11.94 -5.05 -12.51
CA ARG A 25 11.51 -3.71 -12.08
C ARG A 25 10.04 -3.77 -11.68
N GLY A 26 9.74 -3.40 -10.44
CA GLY A 26 8.36 -3.30 -9.92
C GLY A 26 7.86 -1.86 -9.90
N ILE A 27 6.56 -1.65 -9.69
CA ILE A 27 5.99 -0.33 -9.39
C ILE A 27 5.54 -0.33 -7.92
N CYS A 28 5.95 0.68 -7.16
CA CYS A 28 5.54 0.82 -5.77
C CYS A 28 4.08 1.26 -5.70
N THR A 29 3.21 0.49 -5.05
CA THR A 29 1.79 0.84 -4.90
C THR A 29 1.59 2.11 -4.05
N GLY A 30 2.47 2.35 -3.07
CA GLY A 30 2.41 3.54 -2.20
C GLY A 30 2.73 4.87 -2.90
N CYS A 31 3.86 4.98 -3.60
CA CYS A 31 4.27 6.23 -4.26
C CYS A 31 4.09 6.24 -5.79
N ARG A 32 3.65 5.13 -6.39
CA ARG A 32 3.48 4.93 -7.83
C ARG A 32 4.75 5.12 -8.68
N GLN A 33 5.92 5.08 -8.05
CA GLN A 33 7.21 5.16 -8.74
C GLN A 33 7.77 3.76 -9.02
N VAL A 34 8.61 3.68 -10.06
CA VAL A 34 9.34 2.45 -10.40
C VAL A 34 10.35 2.16 -9.30
N ILE A 35 10.33 0.92 -8.80
CA ILE A 35 11.29 0.40 -7.85
C ILE A 35 12.51 -0.09 -8.63
N PRO A 36 13.72 0.45 -8.37
CA PRO A 36 14.94 -0.06 -8.94
C PRO A 36 15.15 -1.54 -8.60
N PRO A 37 15.71 -2.34 -9.51
CA PRO A 37 15.86 -3.79 -9.32
C PRO A 37 16.90 -4.19 -8.26
N TYR A 38 17.68 -3.23 -7.76
CA TYR A 38 18.64 -3.41 -6.65
C TYR A 38 18.08 -2.96 -5.29
N ASP A 39 16.94 -2.27 -5.27
CA ASP A 39 16.33 -1.81 -4.03
C ASP A 39 15.59 -2.95 -3.32
N MET A 40 15.68 -2.96 -1.99
CA MET A 40 14.88 -3.86 -1.16
C MET A 40 13.41 -3.42 -1.18
N VAL A 41 12.52 -4.39 -1.27
CA VAL A 41 11.07 -4.17 -1.37
C VAL A 41 10.31 -4.97 -0.35
N MET A 42 9.19 -4.41 0.11
CA MET A 42 8.15 -5.15 0.82
C MET A 42 7.13 -5.66 -0.20
N ARG A 43 6.83 -6.96 -0.14
CA ARG A 43 5.79 -7.59 -0.96
C ARG A 43 4.63 -8.02 -0.08
N VAL A 44 3.45 -7.51 -0.39
CA VAL A 44 2.21 -7.89 0.30
C VAL A 44 1.17 -8.27 -0.74
N LYS A 45 0.76 -9.53 -0.75
CA LYS A 45 -0.09 -10.11 -1.80
C LYS A 45 0.51 -9.84 -3.20
N ASN A 46 -0.18 -9.06 -4.01
CA ASN A 46 0.21 -8.68 -5.37
C ASN A 46 0.84 -7.28 -5.46
N ASN A 47 1.01 -6.59 -4.33
CA ASN A 47 1.51 -5.23 -4.27
C ASN A 47 2.98 -5.20 -3.83
N LEU A 48 3.73 -4.27 -4.41
CA LEU A 48 5.12 -3.99 -4.06
C LEU A 48 5.20 -2.61 -3.44
N TYR A 49 6.05 -2.46 -2.42
CA TYR A 49 6.27 -1.19 -1.74
C TYR A 49 7.77 -1.00 -1.49
N HIS A 50 8.26 0.22 -1.64
CA HIS A 50 9.56 0.58 -1.06
C HIS A 50 9.51 0.39 0.45
N LEU A 51 10.64 0.06 1.09
CA LEU A 51 10.72 -0.02 2.56
C LEU A 51 10.19 1.26 3.24
N LYS A 52 10.59 2.43 2.73
CA LYS A 52 10.11 3.76 3.21
C LYS A 52 8.63 4.05 2.94
N CYS A 53 8.04 3.37 1.97
CA CYS A 53 6.62 3.50 1.62
C CYS A 53 5.75 2.47 2.35
N PHE A 54 6.36 1.51 3.04
CA PHE A 54 5.66 0.52 3.85
C PHE A 54 5.33 1.10 5.23
N ARG A 55 4.31 1.97 5.26
CA ARG A 55 3.87 2.71 6.44
C ARG A 55 2.34 2.81 6.44
N CYS A 56 1.76 3.12 7.59
CA CYS A 56 0.33 3.31 7.69
C CYS A 56 -0.13 4.46 6.77
N SER A 57 -1.24 4.28 6.07
CA SER A 57 -1.78 5.30 5.15
C SER A 57 -2.49 6.44 5.89
N VAL A 58 -2.84 6.23 7.17
CA VAL A 58 -3.52 7.21 8.03
C VAL A 58 -2.50 7.95 8.89
N CYS A 59 -1.85 7.27 9.85
CA CYS A 59 -0.87 7.93 10.74
C CYS A 59 0.52 8.18 10.11
N SER A 60 0.79 7.63 8.91
CA SER A 60 2.11 7.72 8.25
C SER A 60 3.29 7.11 9.02
N GLU A 61 3.03 6.35 10.09
CA GLU A 61 4.06 5.70 10.89
C GLU A 61 4.57 4.41 10.23
N SER A 62 5.87 4.18 10.35
CA SER A 62 6.52 2.98 9.78
C SER A 62 6.35 1.80 10.72
N PHE A 63 6.14 0.62 10.17
CA PHE A 63 5.94 -0.59 10.97
C PHE A 63 7.24 -1.13 11.55
N VAL A 64 7.20 -1.60 12.80
CA VAL A 64 8.32 -2.32 13.42
C VAL A 64 8.27 -3.81 13.02
N VAL A 65 9.43 -4.46 13.00
CA VAL A 65 9.51 -5.91 12.75
C VAL A 65 8.67 -6.67 13.78
N GLY A 66 7.72 -7.48 13.30
CA GLY A 66 6.79 -8.23 14.15
C GLY A 66 5.47 -7.51 14.44
N GLU A 67 5.33 -6.25 14.03
CA GLU A 67 4.07 -5.51 14.15
C GLU A 67 3.02 -6.02 13.17
N ARG A 68 1.76 -6.02 13.61
CA ARG A 68 0.62 -6.44 12.80
C ARG A 68 0.08 -5.27 11.99
N PHE A 69 -0.20 -5.53 10.72
CA PHE A 69 -0.86 -4.57 9.83
C PHE A 69 -2.08 -5.20 9.15
N ARG A 70 -2.88 -4.36 8.50
CA ARG A 70 -4.02 -4.75 7.66
C ARG A 70 -3.86 -4.11 6.28
N LEU A 71 -4.28 -4.84 5.25
CA LEU A 71 -4.32 -4.34 3.89
C LEU A 71 -5.78 -4.23 3.45
N HIS A 72 -6.23 -3.00 3.17
CA HIS A 72 -7.58 -2.69 2.71
C HIS A 72 -7.48 -1.78 1.48
N GLU A 73 -8.09 -2.17 0.35
CA GLU A 73 -8.05 -1.40 -0.91
C GLU A 73 -6.65 -0.89 -1.33
N ASN A 74 -5.63 -1.75 -1.19
CA ASN A 74 -4.21 -1.42 -1.44
C ASN A 74 -3.57 -0.41 -0.47
N GLN A 75 -4.30 0.03 0.55
CA GLN A 75 -3.81 0.83 1.66
C GLN A 75 -3.38 -0.07 2.80
N ILE A 76 -2.22 0.25 3.38
CA ILE A 76 -1.69 -0.45 4.54
C ILE A 76 -2.09 0.37 5.77
N LEU A 77 -2.70 -0.29 6.74
CA LEU A 77 -3.20 0.31 7.97
C LEU A 77 -2.61 -0.39 9.18
N CYS A 78 -2.26 0.37 10.21
CA CYS A 78 -1.88 -0.20 11.51
C CYS A 78 -3.12 -0.78 12.21
N GLU A 79 -2.89 -1.60 13.24
CA GLU A 79 -4.01 -2.24 13.96
C GLU A 79 -4.92 -1.21 14.65
N SER A 80 -4.35 -0.11 15.15
CA SER A 80 -5.08 0.99 15.80
C SER A 80 -6.01 1.71 14.81
N ASP A 81 -5.47 2.25 13.71
CA ASP A 81 -6.24 2.97 12.70
C ASP A 81 -7.30 2.07 12.04
N TRP A 82 -6.97 0.79 11.83
CA TRP A 82 -7.94 -0.18 11.33
C TRP A 82 -9.12 -0.38 12.28
N ARG A 83 -8.85 -0.46 13.59
CA ARG A 83 -9.89 -0.62 14.61
C ARG A 83 -10.78 0.61 14.68
N GLU A 84 -10.18 1.80 14.68
CA GLU A 84 -10.92 3.06 14.70
C GLU A 84 -11.82 3.21 13.48
N LEU A 85 -11.29 2.98 12.26
CA LEU A 85 -12.08 3.05 11.03
C LEU A 85 -13.30 2.11 11.08
N ARG A 86 -13.13 0.91 11.66
CA ARG A 86 -14.21 -0.07 11.83
C ARG A 86 -15.25 0.38 12.86
N LEU A 87 -14.85 1.09 13.91
CA LEU A 87 -15.77 1.63 14.91
C LEU A 87 -16.53 2.84 14.36
N PHE A 88 -15.86 3.73 13.64
CA PHE A 88 -16.49 4.88 12.98
C PHE A 88 -17.51 4.44 11.93
N SER A 89 -17.22 3.43 11.11
CA SER A 89 -18.19 2.93 10.13
C SER A 89 -19.42 2.31 10.79
N GLN A 90 -19.25 1.63 11.93
CA GLN A 90 -20.38 1.12 12.73
C GLN A 90 -21.17 2.24 13.41
N ALA A 91 -20.50 3.25 13.95
CA ALA A 91 -21.15 4.39 14.60
C ALA A 91 -21.92 5.25 13.59
N ALA A 92 -21.34 5.51 12.41
CA ALA A 92 -21.99 6.24 11.32
C ALA A 92 -23.27 5.54 10.83
N TYR A 93 -23.29 4.20 10.82
CA TYR A 93 -24.49 3.43 10.51
C TYR A 93 -25.56 3.50 11.62
N ASN A 94 -25.14 3.56 12.89
CA ASN A 94 -26.02 3.51 14.05
C ASN A 94 -26.57 4.87 14.51
N ASP A 95 -26.13 5.98 13.92
CA ASP A 95 -26.61 7.31 14.30
C ASP A 95 -27.99 7.60 13.67
N ARG A 96 -29.02 7.72 14.52
CA ARG A 96 -30.39 8.11 14.12
C ARG A 96 -30.44 9.49 13.45
N SER A 97 -29.48 10.36 13.75
CA SER A 97 -29.34 11.71 13.17
C SER A 97 -28.88 11.65 11.71
N LEU A 98 -27.97 10.72 11.38
CA LEU A 98 -27.50 10.48 10.01
C LEU A 98 -28.59 9.84 9.14
N ASN A 99 -29.48 9.02 9.72
CA ASN A 99 -30.66 8.52 9.00
C ASN A 99 -31.62 9.63 8.57
N GLN A 100 -31.64 10.76 9.28
CA GLN A 100 -32.47 11.92 8.95
C GLN A 100 -31.76 12.85 7.95
N ILE A 101 -30.45 13.05 8.12
CA ILE A 101 -29.59 13.78 7.17
C ILE A 101 -29.50 13.05 5.82
N ALA A 102 -29.38 11.72 5.82
CA ALA A 102 -29.32 10.89 4.61
C ALA A 102 -30.65 10.84 3.83
N ARG A 103 -31.79 11.13 4.46
CA ARG A 103 -33.05 11.35 3.73
C ARG A 103 -33.06 12.72 3.04
N ASN A 104 -32.59 13.76 3.73
CA ASN A 104 -32.54 15.11 3.17
C ASN A 104 -31.50 15.26 2.05
N LEU A 105 -30.38 14.53 2.10
CA LEU A 105 -29.36 14.52 1.05
C LEU A 105 -29.79 13.79 -0.24
N ARG A 106 -30.91 13.04 -0.23
CA ARG A 106 -31.47 12.41 -1.45
C ARG A 106 -32.18 13.41 -2.37
N GLU A 107 -32.41 14.64 -1.91
CA GLU A 107 -33.05 15.69 -2.70
C GLU A 107 -32.05 16.68 -3.34
N MET A 108 -30.73 16.41 -3.26
CA MET A 108 -29.69 17.21 -3.93
C MET A 108 -29.05 16.39 -5.06
N PRO A 109 -29.15 16.81 -6.34
CA PRO A 109 -28.82 15.96 -7.48
C PRO A 109 -27.33 15.73 -7.77
N ASP A 110 -26.39 16.12 -6.88
CA ASP A 110 -24.94 15.96 -7.15
C ASP A 110 -24.09 15.55 -5.94
N PHE A 111 -24.68 14.92 -4.91
CA PHE A 111 -23.89 14.33 -3.82
C PHE A 111 -23.97 12.80 -3.86
N GLN A 112 -22.92 12.16 -4.37
CA GLN A 112 -22.74 10.71 -4.22
C GLN A 112 -22.11 10.44 -2.84
N PRO A 113 -22.86 9.91 -1.84
CA PRO A 113 -22.22 9.41 -0.65
C PRO A 113 -21.35 8.22 -1.03
N VAL A 114 -20.12 8.22 -0.53
CA VAL A 114 -19.16 7.11 -0.69
C VAL A 114 -19.67 5.94 0.15
N ILE A 115 -20.61 5.19 -0.42
CA ILE A 115 -21.02 3.89 0.11
C ILE A 115 -19.97 2.92 -0.40
N PHE A 116 -19.08 2.48 0.49
CA PHE A 116 -18.17 1.37 0.22
C PHE A 116 -19.01 0.12 -0.07
N VAL A 117 -19.00 -0.32 -1.33
CA VAL A 117 -19.60 -1.57 -1.82
C VAL A 117 -18.68 -2.74 -1.49
#